data_AF-A0A6A9SAJ7-F1
#
_entry.id   AF-A0A6A9SAJ7-F1
#
_cell.length_a   1.000
_cell.length_b   1.000
_cell.length_c   1.000
_cell.angle_alpha   90.00
_cell.angle_beta   90.00
_cell.angle_gamma   90.00
#
_symmetry.space_group_name_H-M   'P 1'
#
loop_
_entity.id
_entity.type
_entity.pdbx_description
1 polymer ?
#
loop_
_entity_poly.entity_id
_entity_poly.type
_entity_poly.pdbx_seq_one_letter_code
_entity_poly.pdbx_strand_id
1 'polypeptide(L)'
;MRLELRICKHCHEGDHGNAEKTAVTQDMVACAEQVREYKDLIGLDALYITKVTEGDPGGAEALDVIVASIEGDQVALSDTQLVMEDGDGNMLVYPEPKDILQVLTRNLNQIQEQTRQDVDVELSPEGQALIA
;
A
#
# COMPACT_ATOMS: atom_id res chain seq x y z
N MET A 1 1.90 -13.84 -8.58
CA MET A 1 1.29 -13.02 -7.51
C MET A 1 1.20 -11.59 -7.99
N ARG A 2 0.14 -10.86 -7.65
CA ARG A 2 -0.05 -9.44 -7.97
C ARG A 2 -0.38 -8.65 -6.71
N LEU A 3 0.11 -7.40 -6.60
CA LEU A 3 -0.24 -6.48 -5.52
C LEU A 3 -0.84 -5.20 -6.09
N GLU A 4 -1.76 -4.59 -5.35
CA GLU A 4 -2.25 -3.24 -5.59
C GLU A 4 -2.31 -2.46 -4.27
N LEU A 5 -1.56 -1.36 -4.19
CA LEU A 5 -1.67 -0.38 -3.12
C LEU A 5 -2.61 0.73 -3.59
N ARG A 6 -3.77 0.86 -2.95
CA ARG A 6 -4.70 1.98 -3.12
C ARG A 6 -4.52 2.95 -1.96
N ILE A 7 -4.45 4.24 -2.27
CA ILE A 7 -4.33 5.32 -1.28
C ILE A 7 -5.17 6.53 -1.66
N CYS A 8 -5.62 7.30 -0.66
CA CYS A 8 -6.20 8.61 -0.88
C CYS A 8 -5.15 9.59 -1.45
N LYS A 9 -5.42 10.13 -2.64
CA LYS A 9 -4.57 11.12 -3.32
C LYS A 9 -4.31 12.34 -2.44
N HIS A 10 -5.35 12.88 -1.81
CA HIS A 10 -5.25 14.05 -0.94
C HIS A 10 -4.47 13.79 0.35
N CYS A 11 -4.53 12.56 0.90
CA CYS A 11 -3.65 12.17 2.00
C CYS A 11 -2.19 12.14 1.54
N HIS A 12 -1.91 11.64 0.34
CA HIS A 12 -0.55 11.57 -0.19
C HIS A 12 0.03 12.95 -0.54
N GLU A 13 -0.80 13.85 -1.08
CA GLU A 13 -0.42 15.22 -1.46
C GLU A 13 -0.41 16.20 -0.27
N GLY A 14 -1.05 15.82 0.84
CA GLY A 14 -1.12 16.64 2.06
C GLY A 14 -2.31 17.60 2.12
N ASP A 15 -3.22 17.54 1.15
CA ASP A 15 -4.37 18.45 1.01
C ASP A 15 -5.38 18.33 2.15
N HIS A 16 -5.44 17.17 2.83
CA HIS A 16 -6.28 17.00 4.02
C HIS A 16 -5.72 17.71 5.28
N GLY A 17 -4.53 18.30 5.21
CA GLY A 17 -3.95 19.08 6.31
C GLY A 17 -3.51 18.26 7.53
N ASN A 18 -3.37 16.93 7.37
CA ASN A 18 -2.89 16.03 8.41
C ASN A 18 -1.49 15.52 8.05
N ALA A 19 -0.46 16.16 8.61
CA ALA A 19 0.94 15.87 8.31
C ALA A 19 1.34 14.43 8.68
N GLU A 20 0.85 13.90 9.81
CA GLU A 20 1.15 12.54 10.26
C GLU A 20 0.60 11.50 9.26
N LYS A 21 -0.69 11.62 8.88
CA LYS A 21 -1.28 10.74 7.86
C LYS A 21 -0.59 10.88 6.50
N THR A 22 -0.15 12.10 6.17
CA THR A 22 0.57 12.37 4.92
C THR A 22 1.90 11.63 4.89
N ALA A 23 2.68 11.72 5.97
CA ALA A 23 3.97 11.04 6.09
C ALA A 23 3.81 9.51 5.94
N VAL A 24 2.86 8.92 6.69
CA VAL A 24 2.57 7.48 6.60
C VAL A 24 2.11 7.07 5.20
N THR A 25 1.30 7.89 4.52
CA THR A 25 0.84 7.61 3.16
C THR A 25 1.99 7.68 2.15
N GLN A 26 2.91 8.62 2.32
CA GLN A 26 4.10 8.74 1.49
C GLN A 26 5.06 7.57 1.72
N ASP A 27 5.24 7.13 2.96
CA ASP A 27 6.02 5.94 3.32
C ASP A 27 5.49 4.68 2.61
N MET A 28 4.17 4.43 2.67
CA MET A 28 3.56 3.30 1.96
C MET A 28 3.81 3.35 0.46
N VAL A 29 3.67 4.53 -0.17
CA VAL A 29 3.94 4.71 -1.60
C VAL A 29 5.42 4.48 -1.90
N ALA A 30 6.34 5.03 -1.11
CA ALA A 30 7.78 4.86 -1.31
C ALA A 30 8.19 3.39 -1.21
N CYS A 31 7.71 2.66 -0.20
CA CYS A 31 7.95 1.22 -0.09
C CYS A 31 7.36 0.45 -1.29
N ALA A 32 6.13 0.78 -1.72
CA ALA A 32 5.50 0.11 -2.85
C ALA A 32 6.24 0.37 -4.17
N GLU A 33 6.72 1.60 -4.41
CA GLU A 33 7.51 1.94 -5.59
C GLU A 33 8.82 1.17 -5.62
N GLN A 34 9.48 1.06 -4.48
CA GLN A 34 10.72 0.31 -4.34
C GLN A 34 10.49 -1.21 -4.52
N VAL A 35 9.44 -1.79 -3.92
CA VAL A 35 9.08 -3.19 -4.15
C VAL A 35 8.77 -3.43 -5.63
N ARG A 36 8.08 -2.48 -6.30
CA ARG A 36 7.73 -2.58 -7.72
C ARG A 36 8.97 -2.64 -8.61
N GLU A 37 10.01 -1.85 -8.31
CA GLU A 37 11.26 -1.84 -9.07
C GLU A 37 11.95 -3.20 -9.06
N TYR A 38 11.92 -3.89 -7.91
CA TYR A 38 12.61 -5.17 -7.71
C TYR A 38 11.68 -6.39 -7.68
N LYS A 39 10.44 -6.23 -8.15
CA LYS A 39 9.37 -7.23 -8.03
C LYS A 39 9.75 -8.63 -8.50
N ASP A 40 10.58 -8.71 -9.54
CA ASP A 40 10.98 -9.99 -10.16
C ASP A 40 11.87 -10.83 -9.22
N LEU A 41 12.57 -10.20 -8.26
CA LEU A 41 13.43 -10.90 -7.30
C LEU A 41 12.63 -11.71 -6.26
N ILE A 42 11.37 -11.35 -6.04
CA ILE A 42 10.45 -12.04 -5.10
C ILE A 42 9.29 -12.73 -5.82
N GLY A 43 9.39 -12.92 -7.13
CA GLY A 43 8.36 -13.62 -7.92
C GLY A 43 7.04 -12.87 -8.01
N LEU A 44 7.07 -11.54 -7.94
CA LEU A 44 5.89 -10.70 -8.08
C LEU A 44 5.66 -10.30 -9.54
N ASP A 45 4.49 -10.67 -10.09
CA ASP A 45 4.16 -10.41 -11.49
C ASP A 45 3.99 -8.89 -11.72
N ALA A 46 3.26 -8.23 -10.83
CA ALA A 46 3.02 -6.79 -10.88
C ALA A 46 2.72 -6.21 -9.49
N LEU A 47 3.09 -4.94 -9.31
CA LEU A 47 2.64 -4.09 -8.22
C LEU A 47 2.05 -2.80 -8.80
N TYR A 48 0.79 -2.53 -8.50
CA TYR A 48 0.07 -1.32 -8.90
C TYR A 48 -0.05 -0.34 -7.73
N ILE A 49 -0.02 0.96 -8.02
CA ILE A 49 -0.23 2.02 -7.04
C ILE A 49 -1.33 2.92 -7.59
N THR A 50 -2.48 2.90 -6.93
CA THR A 50 -3.70 3.59 -7.36
C THR A 50 -4.00 4.70 -6.38
N LYS A 51 -3.96 5.95 -6.85
CA LYS A 51 -4.28 7.14 -6.03
C LYS A 51 -5.72 7.55 -6.33
N VAL A 52 -6.60 7.48 -5.34
CA VAL A 52 -8.03 7.78 -5.50
C VAL A 52 -8.42 9.12 -4.91
N THR A 53 -9.45 9.75 -5.49
CA THR A 53 -10.07 10.98 -4.97
C THR A 53 -11.45 10.69 -4.39
N GLU A 54 -11.90 11.51 -3.45
CA GLU A 54 -13.24 11.40 -2.87
C GLU A 54 -14.32 11.43 -3.98
N GLY A 55 -15.23 10.45 -3.96
CA GLY A 55 -16.27 10.30 -4.98
C GLY A 55 -15.81 9.66 -6.30
N ASP A 56 -14.54 9.30 -6.44
CA ASP A 56 -14.10 8.40 -7.49
C ASP A 56 -14.65 6.98 -7.19
N PRO A 57 -15.42 6.34 -8.09
CA PRO A 57 -15.86 4.95 -7.90
C PRO A 57 -14.67 3.97 -7.81
N GLY A 58 -13.44 4.44 -8.07
CA GLY A 58 -12.27 3.64 -8.29
C GLY A 58 -12.02 3.61 -9.79
N GLY A 59 -11.05 4.39 -10.26
CA GLY A 59 -10.49 4.22 -11.60
C GLY A 59 -9.96 2.79 -11.78
N ALA A 60 -9.76 2.40 -13.05
CA ALA A 60 -9.32 1.07 -13.53
C ALA A 60 -8.49 0.29 -12.51
N GLU A 61 -9.19 -0.48 -11.66
CA GLU A 61 -8.59 -1.32 -10.65
C GLU A 61 -7.78 -2.39 -11.37
N ALA A 62 -6.56 -2.63 -10.89
CA ALA A 62 -5.80 -3.75 -11.42
C ALA A 62 -6.31 -5.07 -10.81
N LEU A 63 -6.85 -4.98 -9.60
CA LEU A 63 -7.52 -6.03 -8.83
C LEU A 63 -8.91 -5.55 -8.37
N ASP A 64 -9.98 -6.24 -8.80
CA ASP A 64 -11.39 -5.87 -8.57
C ASP A 64 -11.84 -6.11 -7.10
N VAL A 65 -11.19 -5.46 -6.13
CA VAL A 65 -11.50 -5.58 -4.69
C VAL A 65 -11.48 -4.22 -4.00
N ILE A 66 -12.61 -3.88 -3.37
CA ILE A 66 -12.77 -2.70 -2.52
C ILE A 66 -13.21 -3.15 -1.12
N VAL A 67 -12.48 -2.71 -0.10
CA VAL A 67 -12.92 -2.86 1.30
C VAL A 67 -13.95 -1.81 1.67
N ALA A 68 -15.03 -2.27 2.30
CA ALA A 68 -16.03 -1.43 2.92
C ALA A 68 -16.19 -1.82 4.40
N SER A 69 -16.41 -0.82 5.25
CA SER A 69 -16.73 -0.96 6.67
C SER A 69 -18.12 -0.37 6.97
N ILE A 70 -18.62 -0.62 8.18
CA ILE A 70 -19.84 0.04 8.69
C ILE A 70 -19.42 1.04 9.77
N GLU A 71 -19.68 2.31 9.53
CA GLU A 71 -19.45 3.41 10.46
C GLU A 71 -20.76 4.15 10.71
N GLY A 72 -21.25 4.14 11.96
CA GLY A 72 -22.47 4.86 12.33
C GLY A 72 -23.71 4.48 11.50
N ASP A 73 -23.92 3.18 11.26
CA ASP A 73 -24.98 2.62 10.41
C ASP A 73 -24.90 3.02 8.92
N GLN A 74 -23.77 3.54 8.47
CA GLN A 74 -23.49 3.86 7.07
C GLN A 74 -22.35 2.99 6.53
N VAL A 75 -22.41 2.67 5.23
CA VAL A 75 -21.31 2.01 4.53
C VAL A 75 -20.24 3.05 4.23
N ALA A 76 -19.02 2.82 4.72
CA ALA A 76 -17.85 3.63 4.42
C ALA A 76 -16.88 2.80 3.56
N LEU A 77 -16.39 3.38 2.47
CA LEU A 77 -15.36 2.74 1.63
C LEU A 77 -13.99 3.09 2.16
N SER A 78 -13.06 2.14 2.14
CA SER A 78 -11.67 2.42 2.51
C SER A 78 -10.93 3.09 1.35
N ASP A 79 -10.47 4.31 1.55
CA ASP A 79 -9.64 5.01 0.56
C ASP A 79 -8.21 4.46 0.49
N THR A 80 -7.80 3.73 1.53
CA THR A 80 -6.48 3.12 1.66
C THR A 80 -6.60 1.61 1.87
N GLN A 81 -5.91 0.83 1.06
CA GLN A 81 -5.84 -0.63 1.19
C GLN A 81 -4.65 -1.18 0.40
N LEU A 82 -4.10 -2.31 0.85
CA LEU A 82 -3.23 -3.15 0.05
C LEU A 82 -3.96 -4.46 -0.26
N VAL A 83 -4.06 -4.78 -1.53
CA VAL A 83 -4.66 -6.04 -2.01
C VAL A 83 -3.55 -6.89 -2.62
N MET A 84 -3.58 -8.19 -2.34
CA MET A 84 -2.68 -9.18 -2.92
C MET A 84 -3.52 -10.32 -3.50
N GLU A 85 -3.20 -10.71 -4.73
CA GLU A 85 -3.74 -11.91 -5.38
C GLU A 85 -2.62 -12.93 -5.58
N ASP A 86 -2.83 -14.16 -5.11
CA ASP A 86 -1.88 -15.25 -5.32
C ASP A 86 -2.08 -15.97 -6.66
N GLY A 87 -1.27 -17.00 -6.94
CA GLY A 87 -1.34 -17.75 -8.20
C GLY A 87 -2.60 -18.62 -8.34
N ASP A 88 -3.33 -18.86 -7.26
CA ASP A 88 -4.58 -19.62 -7.22
C ASP A 88 -5.81 -18.70 -7.29
N GLY A 89 -5.61 -17.38 -7.33
CA GLY A 89 -6.67 -16.37 -7.35
C GLY A 89 -7.24 -16.03 -5.97
N ASN A 90 -6.59 -16.43 -4.88
CA ASN A 90 -7.01 -16.00 -3.54
C ASN A 90 -6.61 -14.55 -3.30
N MET A 91 -7.51 -13.80 -2.66
CA MET A 91 -7.32 -12.40 -2.31
C MET A 91 -7.01 -12.23 -0.83
N LEU A 92 -5.90 -11.59 -0.52
CA LEU A 92 -5.58 -11.08 0.81
C LEU A 92 -5.68 -9.56 0.80
N VAL A 93 -6.32 -8.99 1.83
CA VAL A 93 -6.59 -7.56 1.89
C VAL A 93 -6.17 -6.99 3.24
N TYR A 94 -5.41 -5.90 3.19
CA TYR A 94 -4.90 -5.18 4.35
C TYR A 94 -5.42 -3.74 4.29
N PRO A 95 -6.46 -3.40 5.07
CA PRO A 95 -7.04 -2.04 5.07
C PRO A 95 -6.28 -1.07 5.99
N GLU A 96 -5.50 -1.59 6.94
CA GLU A 96 -4.84 -0.78 7.97
C GLU A 96 -3.43 -0.35 7.54
N PRO A 97 -3.06 0.94 7.64
CA PRO A 97 -1.74 1.43 7.24
C PRO A 97 -0.56 0.71 7.90
N LYS A 98 -0.74 0.28 9.16
CA LYS A 98 0.26 -0.51 9.89
C LYS A 98 0.56 -1.83 9.17
N ASP A 99 -0.49 -2.59 8.84
CA ASP A 99 -0.34 -3.90 8.22
C ASP A 99 0.21 -3.77 6.79
N ILE A 100 -0.22 -2.72 6.07
CA ILE A 100 0.33 -2.38 4.75
C ILE A 100 1.84 -2.14 4.83
N LEU A 101 2.29 -1.28 5.75
CA LEU A 101 3.73 -1.02 5.94
C LEU A 101 4.49 -2.27 6.35
N GLN A 102 3.94 -3.11 7.21
CA GLN A 102 4.57 -4.39 7.60
C GLN A 102 4.73 -5.33 6.40
N VAL A 103 3.72 -5.44 5.54
CA VAL A 103 3.79 -6.28 4.33
C VAL A 103 4.84 -5.72 3.36
N LEU A 104 4.80 -4.43 3.07
CA LEU A 104 5.73 -3.80 2.13
C LEU A 104 7.18 -3.85 2.62
N THR A 105 7.43 -3.55 3.90
CA THR A 105 8.78 -3.65 4.49
C THR A 105 9.29 -5.09 4.53
N ARG A 106 8.42 -6.08 4.77
CA ARG A 106 8.79 -7.49 4.66
C ARG A 106 9.15 -7.89 3.23
N ASN A 107 8.47 -7.35 2.23
CA ASN A 107 8.84 -7.55 0.82
C ASN A 107 10.21 -6.94 0.52
N LEU A 108 10.49 -5.72 1.01
CA LEU A 108 11.81 -5.09 0.88
C LEU A 108 12.92 -5.93 1.54
N ASN A 109 12.69 -6.47 2.73
CA ASN A 109 13.65 -7.35 3.39
C ASN A 109 13.93 -8.62 2.56
N GLN A 110 12.89 -9.24 1.98
CA GLN A 110 13.07 -10.40 1.10
C GLN A 110 13.85 -10.03 -0.17
N ILE A 111 13.58 -8.86 -0.76
CA ILE A 111 14.34 -8.34 -1.89
C ILE A 111 15.80 -8.13 -1.52
N GLN A 112 16.08 -7.54 -0.35
CA GLN A 112 17.42 -7.26 0.15
C GLN A 112 18.26 -8.53 0.30
N GLU A 113 17.64 -9.67 0.63
CA GLU A 113 18.30 -10.97 0.69
C GLU A 113 18.70 -11.51 -0.70
N GLN A 114 18.08 -11.02 -1.78
CA GLN A 114 18.31 -11.48 -3.17
C GLN A 114 19.20 -10.54 -3.99
N THR A 115 19.57 -9.36 -3.47
CA THR A 115 20.40 -8.38 -4.19
C THR A 115 21.54 -7.83 -3.34
N ARG A 116 22.54 -7.26 -4.01
CA ARG A 116 23.64 -6.50 -3.37
C ARG A 116 23.42 -4.99 -3.39
N GLN A 117 22.36 -4.55 -4.06
CA GLN A 117 21.95 -3.15 -4.04
C GLN A 117 21.28 -2.86 -2.70
N ASP A 118 21.42 -1.63 -2.23
CA ASP A 118 20.65 -1.13 -1.11
C ASP A 118 19.22 -0.89 -1.60
N VAL A 119 18.26 -1.61 -1.02
CA VAL A 119 16.85 -1.51 -1.38
C VAL A 119 16.00 -0.91 -0.26
N ASP A 120 16.61 -0.47 0.83
CA ASP A 120 15.88 0.06 1.98
C ASP A 120 15.18 1.38 1.65
N VAL A 121 14.06 1.60 2.32
CA VAL A 121 13.33 2.86 2.30
C VAL A 121 13.35 3.44 3.71
N GLU A 122 13.89 4.65 3.84
CA GLU A 122 13.88 5.36 5.12
C GLU A 122 12.46 5.85 5.41
N LEU A 123 11.79 5.20 6.37
CA LEU A 123 10.46 5.57 6.82
C LEU A 123 10.49 6.85 7.66
N SER A 124 9.41 7.63 7.61
CA SER A 124 9.20 8.76 8.51
C SER A 124 9.14 8.31 9.98
N PRO A 125 9.33 9.21 10.96
CA PRO A 125 9.14 8.88 12.37
C PRO A 125 7.77 8.27 12.67
N GLU A 126 6.72 8.76 12.01
CA GLU A 126 5.35 8.25 12.13
C GLU A 126 5.22 6.83 11.56
N GLY A 127 5.78 6.56 10.38
CA GLY A 127 5.81 5.22 9.79
C GLY A 127 6.58 4.22 10.63
N GLN A 128 7.75 4.62 11.15
CA GLN A 128 8.54 3.80 12.08
C GLN A 128 7.74 3.47 13.34
N ALA A 129 7.06 4.47 13.93
CA ALA A 129 6.26 4.27 15.14
C ALA A 129 5.08 3.31 14.94
N LEU A 130 4.52 3.20 13.72
CA LEU A 130 3.43 2.28 13.42
C LEU A 130 3.85 0.81 13.43
N ILE A 131 5.09 0.51 13.02
CA ILE A 131 5.58 -0.86 12.85
C ILE A 131 6.62 -1.30 13.90
N ALA A 132 6.98 -0.41 14.82
CA ALA A 132 7.86 -0.68 15.96
C ALA A 132 7.27 -1.68 16.98
#